data_AF-A0AAU9EBR2-F1
#
_entry.id   AF-A0AAU9EBR2-F1
#
_cell.length_a   1.000
_cell.length_b   1.000
_cell.length_c   1.000
_cell.angle_alpha   90.00
_cell.angle_beta   90.00
_cell.angle_gamma   90.00
#
_symmetry.space_group_name_H-M   'P 1'
#
loop_
_entity.id
_entity.type
_entity.pdbx_description
1 polymer ?
#
loop_
_entity_poly.entity_id
_entity_poly.type
_entity_poly.pdbx_seq_one_letter_code
_entity_poly.pdbx_strand_id
1 'polypeptide(L)'
;MFKLKVLNHEVLKEVLEMKMVLKAIENVYVLKAERKTELFPMVFHEFNPGVSDMDIKSGLLKDVDIFGLKLVSWFGENKEKNLL
;
A
#
# COMPACT_ATOMS: atom_id res chain seq x y z
N MET A 1 8.31 23.38 -11.55
CA MET A 1 7.04 22.78 -11.08
C MET A 1 7.05 21.31 -11.47
N PHE A 2 6.96 20.39 -10.52
CA PHE A 2 6.95 18.95 -10.81
C PHE A 2 5.57 18.50 -11.28
N LYS A 3 5.51 17.54 -12.22
CA LYS A 3 4.25 16.93 -12.65
C LYS A 3 3.95 15.74 -11.74
N LEU A 4 2.83 15.81 -11.02
CA LEU A 4 2.34 14.69 -10.21
C LEU A 4 1.26 13.94 -11.00
N LYS A 5 1.40 12.61 -11.12
CA LYS A 5 0.36 11.75 -11.69
C LYS A 5 -0.59 11.31 -10.57
N VAL A 6 -1.88 11.57 -10.74
CA VAL A 6 -2.94 11.16 -9.81
C VAL A 6 -3.80 10.10 -10.50
N LEU A 7 -4.04 8.98 -9.82
CA LEU A 7 -4.86 7.88 -10.30
C LEU A 7 -6.01 7.65 -9.32
N ASN A 8 -7.23 7.57 -9.83
CA ASN A 8 -8.42 7.25 -9.04
C ASN A 8 -8.76 5.76 -9.16
N HIS A 9 -9.80 5.33 -8.44
CA HIS A 9 -10.26 3.94 -8.43
C HIS A 9 -10.63 3.38 -9.81
N GLU A 10 -11.36 4.15 -10.62
CA GLU A 10 -11.80 3.68 -11.94
C GLU A 10 -10.62 3.47 -12.89
N VAL A 11 -9.64 4.38 -12.89
CA VAL A 11 -8.40 4.20 -13.67
C VAL A 11 -7.61 2.99 -13.16
N LEU A 12 -7.55 2.77 -11.85
CA LEU A 12 -6.84 1.61 -11.29
C LEU A 12 -7.50 0.28 -11.71
N LYS A 13 -8.82 0.20 -11.80
CA LYS A 13 -9.53 -0.99 -12.31
C LYS A 13 -9.18 -1.30 -13.76
N GLU A 14 -8.98 -0.27 -14.59
CA GLU A 14 -8.64 -0.44 -16.00
C GLU A 14 -7.19 -0.88 -16.21
N VAL A 15 -6.27 -0.48 -15.32
CA VAL A 15 -4.83 -0.72 -15.52
C VAL A 15 -4.27 -1.91 -14.72
N LEU A 16 -4.99 -2.40 -13.70
CA LEU A 16 -4.53 -3.49 -12.85
C LEU A 16 -5.15 -4.83 -13.26
N GLU A 17 -4.34 -5.70 -13.83
CA GLU A 17 -4.71 -7.10 -14.08
C GLU A 17 -4.21 -8.01 -12.95
N MET A 18 -5.06 -8.94 -12.49
CA MET A 18 -4.72 -9.85 -11.39
C MET A 18 -3.43 -10.64 -11.66
N LYS A 19 -3.23 -11.10 -12.90
CA LYS A 19 -2.01 -11.82 -13.31
C LYS A 19 -0.74 -10.97 -13.15
N MET A 20 -0.83 -9.68 -13.49
CA MET A 20 0.29 -8.74 -13.32
C MET A 20 0.58 -8.49 -11.84
N VAL A 21 -0.47 -8.32 -11.03
CA VAL A 21 -0.36 -8.10 -9.59
C VAL A 21 0.33 -9.28 -8.91
N LEU A 22 -0.09 -10.51 -9.20
CA LEU A 22 0.51 -11.72 -8.64
C LEU A 22 2.02 -11.81 -8.96
N LYS A 23 2.39 -11.64 -10.23
CA LYS A 23 3.79 -11.66 -10.65
C LYS A 23 4.62 -10.57 -9.97
N ALA A 24 4.06 -9.36 -9.83
CA ALA A 24 4.73 -8.27 -9.14
C ALA A 24 4.98 -8.60 -7.66
N ILE A 25 3.98 -9.18 -6.98
CA ILE A 25 4.09 -9.59 -5.57
C ILE A 25 5.14 -10.69 -5.39
N GLU A 26 5.10 -11.74 -6.20
CA GLU A 26 6.09 -12.84 -6.18
C GLU A 26 7.52 -12.30 -6.32
N ASN A 27 7.73 -11.42 -7.31
CA ASN A 27 9.03 -10.79 -7.52
C ASN A 27 9.50 -9.98 -6.30
N VAL A 28 8.62 -9.20 -5.67
CA VAL A 28 8.99 -8.40 -4.48
C VAL A 28 9.36 -9.31 -3.30
N TYR A 29 8.73 -10.47 -3.16
CA TYR A 29 9.14 -11.45 -2.14
C TYR A 29 10.54 -12.02 -2.40
N VAL A 30 10.87 -12.35 -3.65
CA VAL A 30 12.23 -12.77 -4.03
C VAL A 30 13.24 -11.66 -3.74
N LEU A 31 12.96 -10.42 -4.16
CA LEU A 31 13.83 -9.27 -3.89
C LEU A 31 14.04 -9.04 -2.39
N LYS A 32 12.99 -9.24 -1.59
CA LYS A 32 13.07 -9.14 -0.12
C LYS A 32 14.01 -10.22 0.45
N ALA A 33 13.92 -11.46 -0.01
CA ALA A 33 14.81 -12.54 0.39
C ALA A 33 16.28 -12.24 0.00
N GLU A 34 16.48 -11.59 -1.14
CA GLU A 34 17.79 -11.14 -1.63
C GLU A 34 18.30 -9.83 -0.97
N ARG A 35 17.58 -9.27 0.02
CA ARG A 35 17.91 -7.99 0.70
C ARG A 35 17.95 -6.77 -0.22
N LYS A 36 17.26 -6.84 -1.36
CA LYS A 36 17.09 -5.77 -2.36
C LYS A 36 15.89 -4.86 -2.08
N THR A 37 15.26 -5.03 -0.94
CA THR A 37 14.18 -4.17 -0.45
C THR A 37 14.51 -3.62 0.93
N GLU A 38 13.84 -2.55 1.31
CA GLU A 38 13.86 -2.02 2.66
C GLU A 38 12.42 -1.71 3.09
N LEU A 39 12.04 -2.20 4.27
CA LEU A 39 10.80 -1.82 4.93
C LEU A 39 11.15 -0.85 6.04
N PHE A 40 10.54 0.33 6.00
CA PHE A 40 10.71 1.30 7.06
C PHE A 40 9.83 0.93 8.27
N PRO A 41 10.14 1.42 9.47
CA PRO A 41 9.29 1.22 10.64
C PRO A 41 7.84 1.65 10.36
N MET A 42 6.91 0.78 10.70
CA MET A 42 5.48 1.07 10.54
C MET A 42 5.08 2.15 11.56
N VAL A 43 4.38 3.18 11.08
CA VAL A 43 3.66 4.11 11.96
C VAL A 43 2.26 3.56 12.16
N PHE A 44 1.84 3.41 13.40
CA PHE A 44 0.53 2.86 13.76
C PHE A 44 -0.15 3.77 14.77
N HIS A 45 -1.45 3.97 14.59
CA HIS A 45 -2.27 4.79 15.49
C HIS A 45 -3.64 4.15 15.65
N GLU A 46 -4.03 3.85 16.89
CA GLU A 46 -5.40 3.47 17.23
C GLU A 46 -6.17 4.74 17.60
N PHE A 47 -7.25 5.02 16.88
CA PHE A 47 -8.18 6.09 17.25
C PHE A 47 -9.08 5.64 18.41
N ASN A 48 -9.47 4.36 18.39
CA ASN A 48 -10.21 3.68 19.44
C ASN A 48 -9.71 2.23 19.51
N PRO A 49 -9.08 1.81 20.64
CA PRO A 49 -8.45 0.51 20.76
C PRO A 49 -9.37 -0.65 20.34
N GLY A 50 -8.92 -1.45 19.38
CA GLY A 50 -9.66 -2.59 18.84
C GLY A 50 -10.89 -2.26 17.97
N VAL A 51 -11.20 -0.99 17.72
CA VAL A 51 -12.38 -0.55 16.93
C VAL A 51 -11.98 0.19 15.66
N SER A 52 -10.92 0.99 15.72
CA SER A 52 -10.44 1.73 14.56
C SER A 52 -8.99 2.14 14.70
N ASP A 53 -8.25 1.97 13.60
CA ASP A 53 -6.83 2.25 13.52
C ASP A 53 -6.43 2.75 12.14
N MET A 54 -5.22 3.30 12.06
CA MET A 54 -4.55 3.58 10.81
C MET A 54 -3.09 3.16 10.89
N ASP A 55 -2.54 2.85 9.71
CA ASP A 55 -1.13 2.57 9.55
C ASP A 55 -0.53 3.25 8.33
N ILE A 56 0.74 3.59 8.45
CA ILE A 56 1.60 3.97 7.34
C ILE A 56 2.62 2.86 7.15
N LYS A 57 2.48 2.13 6.05
CA LYS A 57 3.45 1.14 5.57
C LYS A 57 4.27 1.76 4.46
N SER A 58 5.59 1.77 4.61
CA SER A 58 6.49 2.42 3.65
C SER A 58 7.78 1.62 3.46
N GLY A 59 8.46 1.89 2.35
CA GLY A 59 9.68 1.21 2.00
C GLY A 59 10.19 1.57 0.61
N LEU A 60 11.24 0.89 0.19
CA LEU A 60 11.85 1.06 -1.12
C LEU A 60 12.32 -0.27 -1.73
N LEU A 61 12.38 -0.31 -3.05
CA LEU A 61 13.01 -1.34 -3.86
C LEU A 61 14.32 -0.76 -4.43
N LYS A 62 15.46 -1.28 -3.98
CA LYS A 62 16.78 -0.64 -4.17
C LYS A 62 17.20 -0.54 -5.64
N ASP A 63 16.90 -1.57 -6.41
CA ASP A 63 17.45 -1.73 -7.77
C ASP A 63 16.56 -1.11 -8.87
N VAL A 64 15.40 -0.54 -8.50
CA VAL A 64 14.42 -0.02 -9.46
C VAL A 64 13.96 1.41 -9.16
N ASP A 65 14.64 2.12 -8.23
CA ASP A 65 14.34 3.49 -7.83
C ASP A 65 12.87 3.74 -7.44
N ILE A 66 12.19 2.71 -6.91
CA ILE A 66 10.81 2.80 -6.43
C ILE A 66 10.82 2.90 -4.91
N PHE A 67 10.27 3.98 -4.39
CA PHE A 67 9.91 4.12 -2.98
C PHE A 67 8.47 4.62 -2.85
N GLY A 68 7.84 4.33 -1.72
CA GLY A 68 6.47 4.78 -1.51
C GLY A 68 5.95 4.46 -0.13
N LEU A 69 4.73 4.92 0.12
CA LEU A 69 3.98 4.62 1.32
C LEU A 69 2.53 4.33 0.97
N LYS A 70 1.88 3.55 1.83
CA LYS A 70 0.44 3.39 1.87
C LYS A 70 -0.04 3.84 3.23
N LEU A 71 -0.89 4.87 3.23
CA LEU A 71 -1.76 5.20 4.34
C LEU A 71 -3.02 4.37 4.19
N VAL A 72 -3.34 3.56 5.18
CA VAL A 72 -4.59 2.80 5.22
C VAL A 72 -5.19 2.89 6.60
N SER A 73 -6.51 2.93 6.66
CA SER A 73 -7.26 2.93 7.92
C SER A 73 -8.28 1.82 7.91
N TRP A 74 -8.53 1.26 9.08
CA TRP A 74 -9.62 0.33 9.31
C TRP A 74 -10.57 0.90 10.36
N PHE A 75 -11.87 0.79 10.07
CA PHE A 75 -12.95 1.21 10.96
C PHE A 75 -14.02 0.11 10.94
N GLY A 76 -14.25 -0.52 12.10
CA GLY A 76 -15.21 -1.62 12.21
C GLY A 76 -16.64 -1.24 11.80
N GLU A 77 -17.02 0.02 12.00
CA GLU A 77 -18.37 0.54 11.75
C GLU A 77 -18.60 1.04 10.30
N ASN A 78 -17.64 0.83 9.38
CA ASN A 78 -17.76 1.38 8.02
C ASN A 78 -18.96 0.81 7.25
N LYS A 79 -19.33 -0.45 7.52
CA LYS A 79 -20.45 -1.10 6.86
C LYS A 79 -21.78 -0.45 7.24
N GLU A 80 -21.97 -0.17 8.53
CA GLU A 80 -23.14 0.50 9.09
C GLU A 80 -23.27 1.94 8.59
N LYS A 81 -22.14 2.55 8.21
CA LYS A 81 -22.05 3.92 7.68
C LYS A 81 -22.05 4.01 6.15
N ASN A 82 -22.19 2.89 5.43
CA ASN A 82 -22.14 2.82 3.96
C ASN A 82 -20.82 3.36 3.34
N LEU A 83 -19.68 3.00 3.94
CA LEU A 83 -18.34 3.41 3.51
C LEU A 83 -17.51 2.24 2.92
N LEU A 84 -18.18 1.26 2.29
CA LEU A 84 -17.56 0.12 1.61
C LEU A 84 -17.39 0.36 0.10
#